data_AF-A0A9E0EKH4-F1
#
_entry.id   AF-A0A9E0EKH4-F1
#
_cell.length_a   1.000
_cell.length_b   1.000
_cell.length_c   1.000
_cell.angle_alpha   90.00
_cell.angle_beta   90.00
_cell.angle_gamma   90.00
#
_symmetry.space_group_name_H-M   'P 1'
#
loop_
_entity.id
_entity.type
_entity.pdbx_description
1 polymer ?
#
loop_
_entity_poly.entity_id
_entity_poly.type
_entity_poly.pdbx_seq_one_letter_code
_entity_poly.pdbx_strand_id
1 'polypeptide(L)'
;MKKFILALIALFTITVSASAMSYEQARQQALFLTDKMAYELNLTDEQYEAAYEVNLDYLMSINDYNDVYGSYWTQRNMDLSYILQDSQYRTFCSVNYFYNPIYYDGGYWHFRIYARYPHRDYYYFGRPDFYAVYRGGHSWRVNGGRSWYNGQAFSMREGRRSVGMRDSFNNGSFNNNRTFGGNNNNRIFGGSRNDRAYNGNNEYNNGK
;
A
#
# COMPACT_ATOMS: atom_id res chain seq x y z
N MET A 1 50.31 15.42 -7.11
CA MET A 1 49.22 16.43 -7.18
C MET A 1 48.51 16.32 -8.52
N LYS A 2 47.18 16.60 -8.54
CA LYS A 2 46.14 16.42 -9.60
C LYS A 2 45.22 15.24 -9.24
N LYS A 3 44.27 15.37 -8.29
CA LYS A 3 42.92 15.99 -8.33
C LYS A 3 42.04 15.51 -9.49
N PHE A 4 40.78 15.19 -9.12
CA PHE A 4 39.62 14.76 -9.92
C PHE A 4 39.61 13.24 -10.21
N ILE A 5 38.62 12.41 -9.85
CA ILE A 5 37.14 12.56 -9.84
C ILE A 5 36.60 11.56 -8.78
N LEU A 6 36.10 11.97 -7.61
CA LEU A 6 34.67 12.13 -7.24
C LEU A 6 33.69 11.07 -7.79
N ALA A 7 33.29 10.16 -6.91
CA ALA A 7 31.95 9.57 -6.76
C ALA A 7 31.23 9.05 -8.02
N LEU A 8 31.28 7.74 -8.21
CA LEU A 8 30.33 7.00 -9.05
C LEU A 8 29.69 5.90 -8.20
N ILE A 9 28.91 6.32 -7.20
CA ILE A 9 27.85 5.45 -6.66
C ILE A 9 26.79 5.46 -7.76
N ALA A 10 26.81 4.44 -8.60
CA ALA A 10 25.81 4.23 -9.64
C ALA A 10 24.44 4.09 -8.97
N LEU A 11 23.71 5.21 -8.90
CA LEU A 11 22.30 5.26 -8.59
C LEU A 11 21.61 4.47 -9.70
N PHE A 12 21.20 3.23 -9.43
CA PHE A 12 20.31 2.48 -10.31
C PHE A 12 18.95 3.19 -10.31
N THR A 13 18.82 4.24 -11.12
CA THR A 13 17.53 4.85 -11.44
C THR A 13 16.84 3.92 -12.42
N ILE A 14 15.91 3.10 -11.92
CA ILE A 14 14.92 2.46 -12.78
C ILE A 14 14.10 3.60 -13.39
N THR A 15 14.39 3.92 -14.64
CA THR A 15 13.77 5.01 -15.41
C THR A 15 12.38 4.57 -15.87
N VAL A 16 11.32 5.09 -15.23
CA VAL A 16 9.93 4.90 -15.66
C VAL A 16 9.40 6.22 -16.20
N SER A 17 9.17 6.27 -17.51
CA SER A 17 8.65 7.42 -18.27
C SER A 17 7.37 8.04 -17.67
N ALA A 18 7.08 9.29 -18.03
CA ALA A 18 5.95 10.14 -17.60
C ALA A 18 4.52 9.62 -17.93
N SER A 19 4.32 8.31 -18.02
CA SER A 19 3.01 7.67 -18.10
C SER A 19 2.47 7.34 -16.71
N ALA A 20 1.15 7.17 -16.60
CA ALA A 20 0.53 6.53 -15.46
C ALA A 20 1.27 5.23 -15.12
N MET A 21 1.44 4.97 -13.83
CA MET A 21 2.15 3.79 -13.36
C MET A 21 1.38 2.53 -13.75
N SER A 22 2.06 1.53 -14.32
CA SER A 22 1.40 0.26 -14.62
C SER A 22 0.93 -0.43 -13.34
N TYR A 23 -0.10 -1.28 -13.44
CA TYR A 23 -0.61 -2.04 -12.29
C TYR A 23 0.50 -2.82 -11.58
N GLU A 24 1.37 -3.50 -12.31
CA GLU A 24 2.47 -4.28 -11.73
C GLU A 24 3.44 -3.39 -10.95
N GLN A 25 3.82 -2.23 -11.52
CA GLN A 25 4.66 -1.27 -10.83
C GLN A 25 3.97 -0.75 -9.57
N ALA A 26 2.72 -0.29 -9.66
CA ALA A 26 1.96 0.19 -8.51
C ALA A 26 1.88 -0.88 -7.41
N ARG A 27 1.64 -2.14 -7.79
CA ARG A 27 1.57 -3.29 -6.89
C ARG A 27 2.90 -3.53 -6.15
N GLN A 28 4.03 -3.50 -6.86
CA GLN A 28 5.35 -3.68 -6.26
C GLN A 28 5.72 -2.51 -5.32
N GLN A 29 5.43 -1.29 -5.75
CA GLN A 29 5.71 -0.07 -5.00
C GLN A 29 4.86 0.04 -3.73
N ALA A 30 3.57 -0.27 -3.83
CA ALA A 30 2.66 -0.32 -2.68
C ALA A 30 3.12 -1.36 -1.65
N LEU A 31 3.54 -2.55 -2.10
CA LEU A 31 4.06 -3.58 -1.20
C LEU A 31 5.30 -3.10 -0.46
N PHE A 32 6.26 -2.52 -1.17
CA PHE A 32 7.49 -2.03 -0.55
C PHE A 32 7.22 -0.92 0.46
N LEU A 33 6.38 0.07 0.09
CA LEU A 33 5.99 1.14 0.99
C LEU A 33 5.32 0.60 2.26
N THR A 34 4.38 -0.33 2.09
CA THR A 34 3.59 -0.89 3.19
C THR A 34 4.43 -1.78 4.09
N ASP A 35 5.37 -2.54 3.55
CA ASP A 35 6.33 -3.34 4.33
C ASP A 35 7.13 -2.46 5.30
N LYS A 36 7.61 -1.30 4.82
CA LYS A 36 8.31 -0.33 5.66
C LYS A 36 7.39 0.35 6.66
N MET A 37 6.14 0.63 6.29
CA MET A 37 5.13 1.12 7.25
C MET A 37 4.86 0.08 8.35
N ALA A 38 4.71 -1.21 8.01
CA ALA A 38 4.54 -2.28 8.99
C ALA A 38 5.69 -2.35 9.99
N TYR A 39 6.91 -2.19 9.49
CA TYR A 39 8.09 -2.26 10.34
C TYR A 39 8.19 -1.03 11.25
N GLU A 40 8.11 0.18 10.69
CA GLU A 40 8.32 1.41 11.47
C GLU A 40 7.15 1.73 12.41
N LEU A 41 5.93 1.51 11.95
CA LEU A 41 4.71 1.80 12.70
C LEU A 41 4.23 0.61 13.54
N ASN A 42 4.93 -0.52 13.46
CA ASN A 42 4.58 -1.76 14.16
C ASN A 42 3.11 -2.15 13.93
N LEU A 43 2.72 -2.17 12.65
CA LEU A 43 1.33 -2.46 12.27
C LEU A 43 0.92 -3.84 12.75
N THR A 44 -0.37 -4.06 12.99
CA THR A 44 -0.93 -5.40 13.05
C THR A 44 -1.02 -5.99 11.65
N ASP A 45 -1.34 -7.27 11.58
CA ASP A 45 -1.51 -7.92 10.30
C ASP A 45 -2.66 -7.35 9.45
N GLU A 46 -3.82 -7.16 10.10
CA GLU A 46 -5.00 -6.57 9.47
C GLU A 46 -4.72 -5.14 8.99
N GLN A 47 -3.94 -4.36 9.76
CA GLN A 47 -3.50 -3.03 9.35
C GLN A 47 -2.54 -3.06 8.16
N TYR A 48 -1.62 -4.05 8.10
CA TYR A 48 -0.70 -4.21 6.97
C TYR A 48 -1.45 -4.50 5.67
N GLU A 49 -2.42 -5.41 5.70
CA GLU A 49 -3.24 -5.72 4.54
C GLU A 49 -4.06 -4.52 4.07
N ALA A 50 -4.76 -3.84 4.98
CA ALA A 50 -5.55 -2.65 4.66
C ALA A 50 -4.68 -1.49 4.14
N ALA A 51 -3.52 -1.25 4.77
CA ALA A 51 -2.60 -0.21 4.32
C ALA A 51 -2.02 -0.52 2.92
N TYR A 52 -1.82 -1.79 2.58
CA TYR A 52 -1.38 -2.19 1.24
C TYR A 52 -2.43 -1.86 0.17
N GLU A 53 -3.70 -2.16 0.43
CA GLU A 53 -4.81 -1.82 -0.47
C GLU A 53 -4.90 -0.31 -0.70
N VAL A 54 -4.89 0.49 0.38
CA VAL A 54 -4.95 1.95 0.33
C VAL A 54 -3.76 2.54 -0.44
N ASN A 55 -2.55 2.01 -0.21
CA ASN A 55 -1.36 2.44 -0.94
C ASN A 55 -1.44 2.08 -2.42
N LEU A 56 -1.96 0.90 -2.76
CA LEU A 56 -2.12 0.47 -4.14
C LEU A 56 -3.18 1.30 -4.87
N ASP A 57 -4.31 1.58 -4.23
CA ASP A 57 -5.37 2.42 -4.80
C ASP A 57 -4.91 3.83 -5.07
N TYR A 58 -4.12 4.42 -4.18
CA TYR A 58 -3.48 5.71 -4.41
C TYR A 58 -2.57 5.66 -5.64
N LEU A 59 -1.62 4.71 -5.68
CA LEU A 59 -0.63 4.63 -6.77
C LEU A 59 -1.27 4.31 -8.14
N MET A 60 -2.33 3.52 -8.18
CA MET A 60 -3.10 3.26 -9.42
C MET A 60 -3.91 4.48 -9.88
N SER A 61 -4.23 5.41 -8.97
CA SER A 61 -5.06 6.58 -9.30
C SER A 61 -4.25 7.78 -9.77
N ILE A 62 -2.92 7.74 -9.63
CA ILE A 62 -2.02 8.81 -10.06
C ILE A 62 -1.76 8.70 -11.56
N ASN A 63 -2.26 9.69 -12.30
CA ASN A 63 -2.11 9.74 -13.75
C ASN A 63 -1.38 11.00 -14.22
N ASP A 64 -1.40 12.08 -13.43
CA ASP A 64 -0.76 13.36 -13.73
C ASP A 64 -0.04 13.96 -12.51
N TYR A 65 0.91 14.88 -12.75
CA TYR A 65 1.70 15.52 -11.70
C TYR A 65 0.83 16.23 -10.64
N ASN A 66 -0.35 16.73 -11.03
CA ASN A 66 -1.30 17.37 -10.12
C ASN A 66 -1.95 16.39 -9.13
N ASP A 67 -1.95 15.09 -9.42
CA ASP A 67 -2.61 14.07 -8.59
C ASP A 67 -1.81 13.74 -7.33
N VAL A 68 -0.50 14.03 -7.32
CA VAL A 68 0.42 13.66 -6.22
C VAL A 68 -0.05 14.18 -4.87
N TYR A 69 -0.54 15.42 -4.84
CA TYR A 69 -1.07 16.08 -3.64
C TYR A 69 -2.56 16.45 -3.80
N GLY A 70 -3.25 15.75 -4.70
CA GLY A 70 -4.64 15.99 -5.05
C GLY A 70 -5.64 15.24 -4.16
N SER A 71 -6.83 14.99 -4.72
CA SER A 71 -7.92 14.28 -4.05
C SER A 71 -7.52 12.87 -3.61
N TYR A 72 -6.80 12.12 -4.44
CA TYR A 72 -6.39 10.74 -4.12
C TYR A 72 -5.40 10.68 -2.96
N TRP A 73 -4.51 11.66 -2.84
CA TRP A 73 -3.62 11.77 -1.67
C TRP A 73 -4.42 12.03 -0.39
N THR A 74 -5.41 12.90 -0.46
CA THR A 74 -6.30 13.22 0.66
C THR A 74 -7.12 12.00 1.08
N GLN A 75 -7.68 11.26 0.11
CA GLN A 75 -8.42 10.02 0.33
C GLN A 75 -7.54 8.95 0.98
N ARG A 76 -6.34 8.72 0.45
CA ARG A 76 -5.36 7.77 1.00
C ARG A 76 -5.08 8.06 2.47
N ASN A 77 -4.78 9.32 2.80
CA ASN A 77 -4.43 9.70 4.17
C ASN A 77 -5.64 9.63 5.10
N MET A 78 -6.84 9.89 4.59
CA MET A 78 -8.10 9.68 5.32
C MET A 78 -8.33 8.19 5.62
N ASP A 79 -8.17 7.30 4.64
CA ASP A 79 -8.31 5.86 4.87
C ASP A 79 -7.29 5.34 5.90
N LEU A 80 -6.04 5.78 5.80
CA LEU A 80 -5.01 5.45 6.78
C LEU A 80 -5.34 5.99 8.19
N SER A 81 -6.07 7.09 8.31
CA SER A 81 -6.54 7.59 9.61
C SER A 81 -7.61 6.72 10.27
N TYR A 82 -8.37 5.94 9.47
CA TYR A 82 -9.32 4.94 10.01
C TYR A 82 -8.64 3.62 10.36
N ILE A 83 -7.55 3.26 9.65
CA ILE A 83 -6.83 2.00 9.83
C ILE A 83 -5.83 2.06 11.00
N LEU A 84 -5.12 3.17 11.12
CA LEU A 84 -4.03 3.33 12.09
C LEU A 84 -4.55 3.79 13.45
N GLN A 85 -3.89 3.34 14.52
CA GLN A 85 -4.10 3.92 15.85
C GLN A 85 -3.58 5.36 15.89
N ASP A 86 -4.09 6.18 16.82
CA ASP A 86 -3.70 7.58 16.97
C ASP A 86 -2.18 7.80 17.01
N SER A 87 -1.45 6.96 17.74
CA SER A 87 0.02 7.04 17.85
C SER A 87 0.72 6.66 16.54
N GLN A 88 0.23 5.63 15.86
CA GLN A 88 0.73 5.20 14.55
C GLN A 88 0.45 6.27 13.49
N TYR A 89 -0.75 6.85 13.47
CA TYR A 89 -1.14 7.89 12.52
C TYR A 89 -0.34 9.18 12.74
N ARG A 90 -0.12 9.58 14.00
CA ARG A 90 0.79 10.70 14.33
C ARG A 90 2.21 10.49 13.81
N THR A 91 2.74 9.28 13.97
CA THR A 91 4.07 8.91 13.46
C THR A 91 4.09 8.88 11.94
N PHE A 92 3.05 8.34 11.31
CA PHE A 92 2.87 8.35 9.87
C PHE A 92 2.91 9.78 9.30
N CYS A 93 2.16 10.71 9.90
CA CYS A 93 2.13 12.12 9.48
C CYS A 93 3.47 12.85 9.68
N SER A 94 4.26 12.48 10.70
CA SER A 94 5.57 13.10 10.94
C SER A 94 6.66 12.60 10.00
N VAL A 95 6.41 11.49 9.29
CA VAL A 95 7.39 10.82 8.43
C VAL A 95 7.07 11.10 6.96
N ASN A 96 7.83 12.02 6.36
CA ASN A 96 7.58 12.51 5.00
C ASN A 96 7.58 11.40 3.92
N TYR A 97 8.42 10.37 4.06
CA TYR A 97 8.46 9.26 3.11
C TYR A 97 7.27 8.30 3.19
N PHE A 98 6.42 8.42 4.21
CA PHE A 98 5.12 7.74 4.29
C PHE A 98 3.96 8.67 3.96
N TYR A 99 3.99 9.90 4.48
CA TYR A 99 2.90 10.87 4.33
C TYR A 99 2.82 11.44 2.91
N ASN A 100 3.97 11.72 2.29
CA ASN A 100 4.09 12.21 0.91
C ASN A 100 4.94 11.23 0.10
N PRO A 101 4.51 9.98 -0.09
CA PRO A 101 5.39 8.89 -0.48
C PRO A 101 5.99 9.06 -1.88
N ILE A 102 5.35 9.85 -2.74
CA ILE A 102 5.84 10.15 -4.09
C ILE A 102 5.96 11.66 -4.35
N TYR A 103 6.78 12.01 -5.34
CA TYR A 103 6.84 13.32 -5.96
C TYR A 103 7.18 13.20 -7.44
N TYR A 104 6.85 14.21 -8.23
CA TYR A 104 7.16 14.27 -9.66
C TYR A 104 8.31 15.27 -9.88
N ASP A 105 9.36 14.84 -10.57
CA ASP A 105 10.48 15.70 -10.95
C ASP A 105 11.18 15.18 -12.21
N GLY A 106 11.56 16.09 -13.11
CA GLY A 106 12.33 15.79 -14.31
C GLY A 106 11.68 14.82 -15.30
N GLY A 107 10.35 14.64 -15.27
CA GLY A 107 9.65 13.66 -16.12
C GLY A 107 9.39 12.30 -15.46
N TYR A 108 9.69 12.16 -14.17
CA TYR A 108 9.67 10.87 -13.48
C TYR A 108 8.93 10.91 -12.14
N TRP A 109 8.29 9.80 -11.80
CA TRP A 109 7.80 9.52 -10.46
C TRP A 109 8.94 9.09 -9.55
N HIS A 110 9.12 9.79 -8.45
CA HIS A 110 10.13 9.47 -7.45
C HIS A 110 9.48 9.02 -6.15
N PHE A 111 9.99 7.94 -5.57
CA PHE A 111 9.51 7.40 -4.31
C PHE A 111 10.44 7.81 -3.17
N ARG A 112 9.91 8.58 -2.22
CA ARG A 112 10.69 9.11 -1.09
C ARG A 112 11.23 8.00 -0.18
N ILE A 113 10.53 6.86 -0.10
CA ILE A 113 10.93 5.72 0.72
C ILE A 113 12.32 5.18 0.35
N TYR A 114 12.75 5.34 -0.90
CA TYR A 114 14.06 4.85 -1.36
C TYR A 114 15.26 5.65 -0.86
N ALA A 115 15.05 6.90 -0.40
CA ALA A 115 16.10 7.63 0.28
C ALA A 115 16.36 7.08 1.70
N ARG A 116 15.34 6.48 2.32
CA ARG A 116 15.43 5.85 3.65
C ARG A 116 15.86 4.38 3.55
N TYR A 117 15.31 3.65 2.58
CA TYR A 117 15.57 2.23 2.33
C TYR A 117 16.14 2.03 0.91
N PRO A 118 17.47 2.14 0.75
CA PRO A 118 18.10 2.00 -0.56
C PRO A 118 18.07 0.56 -1.10
N HIS A 119 18.01 -0.45 -0.22
CA HIS A 119 17.88 -1.87 -0.59
C HIS A 119 16.41 -2.21 -0.90
N ARG A 120 16.06 -2.17 -2.18
CA ARG A 120 14.67 -2.31 -2.66
C ARG A 120 14.17 -3.75 -2.72
N ASP A 121 15.08 -4.69 -2.62
CA ASP A 121 14.87 -6.14 -2.60
C ASP A 121 14.70 -6.70 -1.18
N TYR A 122 14.98 -5.90 -0.16
CA TYR A 122 14.84 -6.32 1.23
C TYR A 122 13.43 -6.04 1.76
N TYR A 123 12.77 -7.07 2.28
CA TYR A 123 11.45 -7.00 2.90
C TYR A 123 11.48 -7.61 4.30
N TYR A 124 10.74 -7.02 5.23
CA TYR A 124 10.59 -7.56 6.58
C TYR A 124 9.48 -8.61 6.64
N PHE A 125 8.42 -8.43 5.85
CA PHE A 125 7.19 -9.22 5.90
C PHE A 125 6.74 -9.69 4.52
N GLY A 126 6.16 -10.89 4.47
CA GLY A 126 5.62 -11.48 3.25
C GLY A 126 4.43 -10.72 2.68
N ARG A 127 4.08 -11.06 1.44
CA ARG A 127 2.99 -10.40 0.68
C ARG A 127 1.61 -10.73 1.29
N PRO A 128 0.64 -9.79 1.28
CA PRO A 128 -0.76 -10.10 1.56
C PRO A 128 -1.28 -11.25 0.69
N ASP A 129 -2.20 -12.06 1.20
CA ASP A 129 -2.71 -13.25 0.48
C ASP A 129 -3.38 -12.89 -0.85
N PHE A 130 -4.00 -11.70 -0.90
CA PHE A 130 -4.70 -11.18 -2.07
C PHE A 130 -3.82 -10.33 -3.00
N TYR A 131 -2.51 -10.27 -2.74
CA TYR A 131 -1.56 -9.42 -3.47
C TYR A 131 -1.76 -9.46 -4.99
N ALA A 132 -1.85 -10.66 -5.58
CA ALA A 132 -1.95 -10.85 -7.02
C ALA A 132 -3.33 -10.49 -7.61
N VAL A 133 -4.38 -10.51 -6.79
CA VAL A 133 -5.79 -10.45 -7.25
C VAL A 133 -6.49 -9.13 -6.92
N TYR A 134 -5.96 -8.32 -6.00
CA TYR A 134 -6.58 -7.03 -5.68
C TYR A 134 -6.62 -6.07 -6.87
N ARG A 135 -7.79 -5.48 -7.13
CA ARG A 135 -8.03 -4.55 -8.25
C ARG A 135 -8.80 -3.29 -7.82
N GLY A 136 -8.65 -2.87 -6.56
CA GLY A 136 -9.28 -1.67 -6.03
C GLY A 136 -10.71 -1.86 -5.55
N GLY A 137 -11.05 -3.05 -5.05
CA GLY A 137 -12.37 -3.38 -4.50
C GLY A 137 -12.78 -2.54 -3.30
N HIS A 138 -11.81 -1.94 -2.58
CA HIS A 138 -12.05 -1.04 -1.46
C HIS A 138 -11.78 0.43 -1.79
N SER A 139 -11.51 0.76 -3.06
CA SER A 139 -11.22 2.12 -3.48
C SER A 139 -12.45 3.03 -3.38
N TRP A 140 -12.21 4.33 -3.17
CA TRP A 140 -13.27 5.34 -3.16
C TRP A 140 -14.09 5.34 -4.46
N ARG A 141 -13.44 5.08 -5.60
CA ARG A 141 -14.09 5.03 -6.92
C ARG A 141 -15.19 3.98 -6.98
N VAL A 142 -14.94 2.78 -6.43
CA VAL A 142 -15.93 1.69 -6.44
C VAL A 142 -16.94 1.80 -5.30
N ASN A 143 -16.58 2.52 -4.23
CA ASN A 143 -17.43 2.72 -3.06
C ASN A 143 -18.18 4.07 -3.07
N GLY A 144 -18.60 4.54 -4.26
CA GLY A 144 -19.45 5.71 -4.40
C GLY A 144 -18.85 7.02 -3.88
N GLY A 145 -17.53 7.17 -3.95
CA GLY A 145 -16.81 8.35 -3.45
C GLY A 145 -16.69 8.40 -1.93
N ARG A 146 -16.71 7.25 -1.26
CA ARG A 146 -16.59 7.14 0.21
C ARG A 146 -15.50 6.15 0.61
N SER A 147 -14.90 6.39 1.77
CA SER A 147 -13.98 5.43 2.39
C SER A 147 -14.70 4.11 2.70
N TRP A 148 -14.10 2.99 2.31
CA TRP A 148 -14.54 1.65 2.74
C TRP A 148 -14.17 1.37 4.20
N TYR A 149 -13.10 2.00 4.68
CA TYR A 149 -12.50 1.79 6.01
C TYR A 149 -13.18 2.60 7.13
N ASN A 150 -13.99 3.61 6.77
CA ASN A 150 -14.73 4.40 7.76
C ASN A 150 -15.70 3.51 8.57
N GLY A 151 -15.59 3.58 9.89
CA GLY A 151 -16.44 2.84 10.82
C GLY A 151 -16.03 1.38 11.02
N GLN A 152 -14.95 0.94 10.39
CA GLN A 152 -14.36 -0.37 10.63
C GLN A 152 -13.40 -0.34 11.82
N ALA A 153 -13.34 -1.44 12.56
CA ALA A 153 -12.48 -1.56 13.73
C ALA A 153 -11.19 -2.31 13.39
N PHE A 154 -10.09 -1.58 13.27
CA PHE A 154 -8.73 -2.14 13.17
C PHE A 154 -8.12 -2.25 14.57
N SER A 155 -8.78 -3.05 15.42
CA SER A 155 -8.38 -3.20 16.82
C SER A 155 -7.22 -4.17 16.97
N MET A 156 -6.26 -3.82 17.84
CA MET A 156 -5.45 -4.81 18.54
C MET A 156 -6.37 -5.59 19.47
N ARG A 157 -7.01 -6.67 18.99
CA ARG A 157 -8.01 -7.44 19.75
C ARG A 157 -7.48 -7.84 21.13
N GLU A 158 -8.20 -7.39 22.14
CA GLU A 158 -8.03 -7.72 23.56
C GLU A 158 -8.23 -9.23 23.79
N GLY A 159 -7.28 -9.87 24.47
CA GLY A 159 -7.33 -11.28 24.87
C GLY A 159 -6.17 -12.16 24.39
N ARG A 160 -5.44 -11.74 23.35
CA ARG A 160 -4.11 -12.26 23.00
C ARG A 160 -3.28 -11.04 22.65
N ARG A 161 -2.18 -10.79 23.37
CA ARG A 161 -1.25 -9.68 23.13
C ARG A 161 -1.12 -9.46 21.62
N SER A 162 -1.79 -8.45 21.06
CA SER A 162 -1.72 -8.17 19.64
C SER A 162 -0.40 -7.45 19.43
N VAL A 163 0.65 -8.26 19.37
CA VAL A 163 2.01 -7.81 19.18
C VAL A 163 2.12 -7.37 17.72
N GLY A 164 2.49 -6.12 17.49
CA GLY A 164 2.68 -5.62 16.12
C GLY A 164 3.73 -6.45 15.39
N MET A 165 3.71 -6.36 14.06
CA MET A 165 4.51 -7.20 13.18
C MET A 165 6.01 -7.00 13.44
N ARG A 166 6.49 -5.77 13.68
CA ARG A 166 7.88 -5.51 14.03
C ARG A 166 8.26 -6.19 15.34
N ASP A 167 7.44 -6.06 16.38
CA ASP A 167 7.76 -6.62 17.69
C ASP A 167 7.84 -8.15 17.64
N SER A 168 6.92 -8.77 16.90
CA SER A 168 6.95 -10.21 16.62
C SER A 168 8.17 -10.62 15.80
N PHE A 169 8.59 -9.78 14.85
CA PHE A 169 9.77 -10.04 14.03
C PHE A 169 11.05 -9.98 14.87
N ASN A 170 11.17 -8.93 15.69
CA ASN A 170 12.33 -8.71 16.55
C ASN A 170 12.46 -9.77 17.66
N ASN A 171 11.35 -10.34 18.13
CA ASN A 171 11.37 -11.40 19.15
C ASN A 171 11.42 -12.82 18.57
N GLY A 172 11.54 -12.97 17.24
CA GLY A 172 11.62 -14.25 16.55
C GLY A 172 10.31 -15.06 16.52
N SER A 173 9.19 -14.49 16.98
CA SER A 173 7.88 -15.15 17.00
C SER A 173 7.03 -14.85 15.76
N PHE A 174 7.53 -14.02 14.83
CA PHE A 174 6.81 -13.71 13.60
C PHE A 174 6.77 -14.91 12.67
N ASN A 175 5.60 -15.55 12.60
CA ASN A 175 5.37 -16.65 11.68
C ASN A 175 5.07 -16.11 10.28
N ASN A 176 6.11 -15.91 9.47
CA ASN A 176 5.98 -15.44 8.09
C ASN A 176 5.54 -16.57 7.13
N ASN A 177 4.31 -17.07 7.28
CA ASN A 177 3.77 -18.08 6.37
C ASN A 177 3.34 -17.50 5.00
N ARG A 178 3.62 -16.21 4.76
CA ARG A 178 3.37 -15.50 3.49
C ARG A 178 4.60 -15.60 2.61
N THR A 179 4.58 -16.53 1.68
CA THR A 179 5.71 -16.85 0.81
C THR A 179 6.10 -15.68 -0.09
N PHE A 180 7.38 -15.29 -0.10
CA PHE A 180 7.94 -14.46 -1.18
C PHE A 180 8.20 -15.37 -2.39
N GLY A 181 7.25 -15.42 -3.34
CA GLY A 181 7.45 -16.11 -4.63
C GLY A 181 6.54 -17.31 -4.93
N GLY A 182 5.45 -17.50 -4.18
CA GLY A 182 4.43 -18.50 -4.52
C GLY A 182 3.35 -17.93 -5.44
N ASN A 183 3.11 -18.60 -6.57
CA ASN A 183 2.03 -18.32 -7.52
C ASN A 183 0.66 -18.63 -6.87
N ASN A 184 0.19 -17.78 -5.95
CA ASN A 184 -1.06 -17.99 -5.22
C ASN A 184 -2.27 -17.48 -6.03
N ASN A 185 -2.54 -18.14 -7.16
CA ASN A 185 -3.77 -17.94 -7.94
C ASN A 185 -4.98 -18.69 -7.34
N ASN A 186 -4.96 -19.08 -6.06
CA ASN A 186 -5.98 -20.01 -5.56
C ASN A 186 -6.38 -19.85 -4.09
N ARG A 187 -6.56 -18.60 -3.63
CA ARG A 187 -7.39 -18.34 -2.44
C ARG A 187 -8.56 -17.45 -2.82
N ILE A 188 -9.62 -18.12 -3.26
CA ILE A 188 -10.97 -17.58 -3.32
C ILE A 188 -11.31 -17.02 -1.93
N PHE A 189 -11.78 -15.77 -1.92
CA PHE A 189 -12.34 -15.05 -0.78
C PHE A 189 -13.19 -15.95 0.12
N GLY A 190 -12.93 -15.92 1.43
CA GLY A 190 -13.58 -16.81 2.39
C GLY A 190 -13.66 -16.21 3.79
N GLY A 191 -14.15 -14.97 3.91
CA GLY A 191 -14.51 -14.34 5.18
C GLY A 191 -15.96 -13.86 5.14
N SER A 192 -16.90 -14.77 5.42
CA SER A 192 -18.34 -14.51 5.35
C SER A 192 -18.81 -13.44 6.34
N ARG A 193 -19.17 -12.25 5.85
CA ARG A 193 -20.24 -11.38 6.37
C ARG A 193 -20.88 -10.56 5.24
N ASN A 194 -21.94 -11.12 4.65
CA ASN A 194 -22.97 -10.42 3.86
C ASN A 194 -22.51 -9.57 2.67
N ASP A 195 -21.90 -10.20 1.68
CA ASP A 195 -21.88 -9.66 0.32
C ASP A 195 -23.16 -10.08 -0.40
N ARG A 196 -24.16 -9.19 -0.40
CA ARG A 196 -25.22 -9.26 -1.40
C ARG A 196 -24.56 -9.00 -2.75
N ALA A 197 -24.36 -10.09 -3.49
CA ALA A 197 -24.01 -10.08 -4.90
C ALA A 197 -24.90 -9.07 -5.65
N TYR A 198 -24.29 -7.96 -6.07
CA TYR A 198 -24.89 -7.09 -7.07
C TYR A 198 -24.68 -7.79 -8.42
N ASN A 199 -25.63 -8.67 -8.75
CA ASN A 199 -25.75 -9.23 -10.09
C ASN A 199 -26.28 -8.13 -11.01
N GLY A 200 -25.37 -7.47 -11.73
CA GLY A 200 -25.69 -6.53 -12.79
C GLY A 200 -26.20 -7.25 -14.02
N ASN A 201 -27.47 -7.63 -14.03
CA ASN A 201 -28.20 -7.94 -15.26
C ASN A 201 -28.74 -6.64 -15.87
N ASN A 202 -27.96 -6.03 -16.75
CA ASN A 202 -28.46 -5.11 -17.76
C ASN A 202 -28.64 -5.91 -19.05
N GLU A 203 -29.84 -6.41 -19.34
CA GLU A 203 -30.24 -6.71 -20.72
C GLU A 203 -31.68 -6.25 -20.99
N TYR A 204 -31.73 -5.13 -21.72
CA TYR A 204 -32.65 -4.78 -22.80
C TYR A 204 -34.16 -4.92 -22.60
N ASN A 205 -34.72 -3.77 -22.25
CA ASN A 205 -36.06 -3.33 -22.61
C ASN A 205 -36.24 -3.40 -24.15
N ASN A 206 -37.20 -4.17 -24.64
CA ASN A 206 -37.69 -4.06 -26.01
C ASN A 206 -39.22 -4.07 -25.97
N GLY A 207 -39.80 -2.94 -26.36
CA GLY A 207 -41.23 -2.72 -26.31
C GLY A 207 -42.00 -3.56 -27.33
N LYS A 208 -43.25 -3.87 -26.97
CA LYS A 208 -44.45 -3.79 -27.78
C LYS A 208 -45.66 -3.78 -26.86
#